data_AF-A0A087GXR0-F1
#
_entry.id   AF-A0A087GXR0-F1
#
_cell.length_a   1.000
_cell.length_b   1.000
_cell.length_c   1.000
_cell.angle_alpha   90.00
_cell.angle_beta   90.00
_cell.angle_gamma   90.00
#
_symmetry.space_group_name_H-M   'P 1'
#
loop_
_entity.id
_entity.type
_entity.pdbx_description
1 polymer ?
#
loop_
_entity_poly.entity_id
_entity_poly.type
_entity_poly.pdbx_seq_one_letter_code
_entity_poly.pdbx_strand_id
1 'polypeptide(L)'
;MRGKIEETGDLPSFDFEFSFKGYGKHISDVPEKCTEFLRCVQGHLRQYNPALDFADKPVYTLYAEELVRDVSHVNFMATRLAKTELRTIKLTSEVETLKGQLDRQVEISMEMTEEAESARGRAKEAGNKLGMLRDQLERERNERDAEILLLKEENKKLKAAGLDVVQKTVQTTISKALSDAEEDNHLNSLINQVNYSLELYASLRADGIDVTEEKIEKLQADLKSLNEEFDSLDVEVAKPEDYLVIPVADRVPLDLPSFHLYFGEGTRTRPARETYLQLKSRDCSGRRKCPGRGRGSRCG
;
A
#
# COMPACT_ATOMS: atom_id res chain seq x y z
N MET A 1 59.09 19.15 -50.75
CA MET A 1 60.54 19.13 -51.05
C MET A 1 61.16 17.98 -50.29
N ARG A 2 61.65 16.97 -51.01
CA ARG A 2 62.11 15.69 -50.45
C ARG A 2 63.64 15.73 -50.46
N GLY A 3 64.24 16.11 -49.34
CA GLY A 3 65.68 16.09 -49.16
C GLY A 3 66.15 14.64 -49.02
N LYS A 4 67.03 14.21 -49.93
CA LYS A 4 67.75 12.94 -49.81
C LYS A 4 68.64 13.04 -48.58
N ILE A 5 68.39 12.19 -47.57
CA ILE A 5 69.36 11.92 -46.52
C ILE A 5 70.36 10.97 -47.17
N GLU A 6 71.58 11.45 -47.37
CA GLU A 6 72.71 10.63 -47.76
C GLU A 6 72.92 9.53 -46.71
N GLU A 7 73.15 8.30 -47.17
CA GLU A 7 73.60 7.19 -46.33
C GLU A 7 74.88 7.61 -45.59
N THR A 8 74.73 7.97 -44.32
CA THR A 8 75.85 7.89 -43.38
C THR A 8 76.18 6.42 -43.25
N GLY A 9 77.33 6.03 -43.82
CA GLY A 9 77.82 4.67 -43.84
C GLY A 9 77.76 3.99 -42.47
N ASP A 10 77.59 2.68 -42.50
CA ASP A 10 77.49 1.79 -41.35
C ASP A 10 78.47 2.21 -40.24
N LEU A 11 77.92 2.82 -39.18
CA LEU A 11 78.64 2.98 -37.93
C LEU A 11 78.97 1.56 -37.44
N PRO A 12 80.23 1.25 -37.11
CA PRO A 12 80.56 -0.07 -36.60
C PRO A 12 79.67 -0.37 -35.40
N SER A 13 78.98 -1.52 -35.41
CA SER A 13 78.27 -2.04 -34.25
C SER A 13 79.27 -2.19 -33.12
N PHE A 14 79.28 -1.22 -32.19
CA PHE A 14 80.06 -1.32 -30.98
C PHE A 14 79.35 -2.31 -30.06
N ASP A 15 79.67 -3.59 -30.20
CA ASP A 15 79.18 -4.63 -29.28
C ASP A 15 79.92 -4.46 -27.95
N PHE A 16 79.37 -3.59 -27.09
CA PHE A 16 79.81 -3.37 -25.71
C PHE A 16 78.92 -4.19 -24.78
N GLU A 17 79.41 -5.35 -24.35
CA GLU A 17 78.67 -6.22 -23.42
C GLU A 17 79.23 -6.07 -22.00
N PHE A 18 78.69 -5.09 -21.26
CA PHE A 18 78.96 -4.92 -19.83
C PHE A 18 77.63 -4.92 -19.06
N SER A 19 77.48 -5.85 -18.11
CA SER A 19 76.27 -5.94 -17.28
C SER A 19 76.58 -5.62 -15.81
N PHE A 20 75.93 -4.58 -15.29
CA PHE A 20 75.99 -4.21 -13.88
C PHE A 20 74.59 -4.12 -13.30
N LYS A 21 74.22 -5.09 -12.46
CA LYS A 21 72.99 -5.04 -11.66
C LYS A 21 73.30 -4.20 -10.42
N GLY A 22 73.09 -2.88 -10.52
CA GLY A 22 73.48 -1.95 -9.46
C GLY A 22 72.74 -2.10 -8.13
N TYR A 23 71.61 -2.82 -8.06
CA TYR A 23 70.80 -3.02 -6.84
C TYR A 23 70.63 -1.77 -5.94
N GLY A 24 70.58 -0.57 -6.55
CA GLY A 24 70.47 0.71 -5.83
C GLY A 24 71.77 1.43 -5.48
N LYS A 25 72.94 0.91 -5.88
CA LYS A 25 74.27 1.53 -5.73
C LYS A 25 74.82 1.99 -7.08
N HIS A 26 75.66 3.04 -7.07
CA HIS A 26 76.35 3.53 -8.26
C HIS A 26 77.56 2.64 -8.58
N ILE A 27 77.99 2.54 -9.84
CA ILE A 27 79.14 1.68 -10.20
C ILE A 27 80.43 2.14 -9.50
N SER A 28 80.57 3.45 -9.27
CA SER A 28 81.69 4.05 -8.55
C SER A 28 81.75 3.62 -7.07
N ASP A 29 80.62 3.16 -6.51
CA ASP A 29 80.54 2.63 -5.15
C ASP A 29 80.95 1.14 -5.08
N VAL A 30 81.23 0.52 -6.23
CA VAL A 30 81.63 -0.90 -6.36
C VAL A 30 82.95 -0.97 -7.13
N PRO A 31 84.11 -0.84 -6.44
CA PRO A 31 85.43 -0.70 -7.07
C PRO A 31 85.78 -1.81 -8.07
N GLU A 32 85.35 -3.05 -7.79
CA GLU A 32 85.60 -4.20 -8.66
C GLU A 32 84.87 -4.06 -9.99
N LYS A 33 83.62 -3.60 -9.96
CA LYS A 33 82.79 -3.41 -11.15
C LYS A 33 83.18 -2.16 -11.94
N CYS A 34 83.61 -1.10 -11.24
CA CYS A 34 84.22 0.07 -11.87
C CYS A 34 85.48 -0.32 -12.66
N THR A 35 86.34 -1.15 -12.07
CA THR A 35 87.57 -1.64 -12.71
C THR A 35 87.29 -2.58 -13.90
N GLU A 36 86.26 -3.41 -13.80
CA GLU A 36 85.81 -4.29 -14.90
C GLU A 36 85.27 -3.47 -16.08
N PHE A 37 84.45 -2.45 -15.80
CA PHE A 37 83.95 -1.51 -16.80
C PHE A 37 85.09 -0.76 -17.48
N LEU A 38 86.04 -0.21 -16.70
CA LEU A 38 87.22 0.48 -17.23
C LEU A 38 88.06 -0.43 -18.14
N ARG A 39 88.20 -1.72 -17.79
CA ARG A 39 88.89 -2.71 -18.63
C ARG A 39 88.14 -3.02 -19.93
N CYS A 40 86.81 -3.10 -19.91
CA CYS A 40 86.00 -3.26 -21.11
C CYS A 40 86.13 -2.05 -22.05
N VAL A 41 86.10 -0.83 -21.50
CA VAL A 41 86.29 0.42 -22.27
C VAL A 41 87.72 0.52 -22.83
N GLN A 42 88.74 0.22 -22.01
CA GLN A 42 90.15 0.21 -22.43
C GLN A 42 90.48 -0.89 -23.46
N GLY A 43 89.81 -2.05 -23.39
CA GLY A 43 89.99 -3.14 -24.34
C GLY A 43 89.56 -2.79 -25.77
N HIS A 44 88.54 -1.93 -25.92
CA HIS A 44 88.07 -1.42 -27.21
C HIS A 44 88.90 -0.25 -27.75
N LEU A 45 89.73 0.38 -26.91
CA LEU A 45 90.70 1.40 -27.30
C LEU A 45 92.02 0.81 -27.84
N ARG A 46 92.05 -0.47 -28.25
CA ARG A 46 93.26 -1.12 -28.80
C ARG A 46 93.82 -0.50 -30.11
N GLN A 47 93.19 0.55 -30.64
CA GLN A 47 93.81 1.42 -31.65
C GLN A 47 94.68 2.55 -31.05
N TYR A 48 94.82 2.62 -29.73
CA TYR A 48 95.66 3.61 -29.06
C TYR A 48 97.08 3.07 -28.90
N ASN A 49 98.03 3.71 -29.58
CA ASN A 49 99.45 3.34 -29.57
C ASN A 49 100.06 3.59 -28.17
N PRO A 50 100.56 2.58 -27.44
CA PRO A 50 101.10 2.71 -26.10
C PRO A 50 102.45 3.46 -26.02
N ALA A 51 102.99 3.91 -27.16
CA ALA A 51 104.30 4.56 -27.27
C ALA A 51 104.29 6.09 -27.07
N LEU A 52 103.14 6.70 -26.75
CA LEU A 52 103.07 8.11 -26.35
C LEU A 52 103.60 8.28 -24.91
N ASP A 53 104.66 9.07 -24.79
CA ASP A 53 105.44 9.33 -23.57
C ASP A 53 104.54 9.76 -22.38
N PHE A 54 104.72 9.11 -21.23
CA PHE A 54 103.80 9.15 -20.09
C PHE A 54 104.00 10.38 -19.19
N ALA A 55 103.75 11.59 -19.71
CA ALA A 55 103.55 12.77 -18.87
C ALA A 55 102.09 12.89 -18.36
N ASP A 56 101.10 12.37 -19.13
CA ASP A 56 99.66 12.63 -18.90
C ASP A 56 98.82 11.41 -18.48
N LYS A 57 99.46 10.30 -18.06
CA LYS A 57 98.77 9.12 -17.51
C LYS A 57 97.70 9.44 -16.45
N PRO A 58 97.95 10.32 -15.45
CA PRO A 58 96.92 10.67 -14.47
C PRO A 58 95.75 11.44 -15.10
N VAL A 59 95.99 12.25 -16.15
CA VAL A 59 94.93 13.01 -16.84
C VAL A 59 93.95 12.08 -17.55
N TYR A 60 94.47 11.05 -18.21
CA TYR A 60 93.63 10.06 -18.89
C TYR A 60 92.81 9.21 -17.91
N THR A 61 93.40 8.81 -16.79
CA THR A 61 92.67 8.08 -15.74
C THR A 61 91.57 8.95 -15.13
N LEU A 62 91.83 10.23 -14.83
CA LEU A 62 90.81 11.15 -14.32
C LEU A 62 89.67 11.37 -15.32
N TYR A 63 89.99 11.53 -16.61
CA TYR A 63 88.98 11.64 -17.67
C TYR A 63 88.13 10.36 -17.79
N ALA A 64 88.75 9.18 -17.73
CA ALA A 64 88.02 7.92 -17.78
C ALA A 64 87.10 7.75 -16.55
N GLU A 65 87.57 8.07 -15.34
CA GLU A 65 86.77 8.04 -14.10
C GLU A 65 85.57 8.98 -14.15
N GLU A 66 85.76 10.21 -14.66
CA GLU A 66 84.69 11.18 -14.86
C GLU A 66 83.66 10.69 -15.88
N LEU A 67 84.11 10.13 -17.01
CA LEU A 67 83.23 9.53 -18.01
C LEU A 67 82.42 8.35 -17.45
N VAL A 68 83.05 7.45 -16.67
CA VAL A 68 82.35 6.34 -16.00
C VAL A 68 81.28 6.88 -15.08
N ARG A 69 81.59 7.93 -14.32
CA ARG A 69 80.66 8.56 -13.38
C ARG A 69 79.45 9.14 -14.11
N ASP A 70 79.68 9.88 -15.19
CA ASP A 70 78.62 10.53 -15.96
C ASP A 70 77.73 9.49 -16.66
N VAL A 71 78.31 8.50 -17.33
CA VAL A 71 77.55 7.41 -17.99
C VAL A 71 76.71 6.63 -16.97
N SER A 72 77.26 6.39 -15.78
CA SER A 72 76.55 5.65 -14.72
C SER A 72 75.42 6.46 -14.09
N HIS A 73 75.60 7.77 -13.92
CA HIS A 73 74.55 8.67 -13.48
C HIS A 73 73.41 8.71 -14.51
N VAL A 74 73.73 8.85 -15.80
CA VAL A 74 72.73 8.83 -16.88
C VAL A 74 71.97 7.51 -16.90
N ASN A 75 72.65 6.37 -16.80
CA ASN A 75 72.01 5.05 -16.74
C ASN A 75 71.08 4.89 -15.52
N PHE A 76 71.49 5.40 -14.35
CA PHE A 76 70.65 5.42 -13.16
C PHE A 76 69.39 6.27 -13.36
N MET A 77 69.53 7.47 -13.92
CA MET A 77 68.42 8.37 -14.21
C MET A 77 67.48 7.80 -15.27
N ALA A 78 68.02 7.18 -16.33
CA ALA A 78 67.24 6.48 -17.35
C ALA A 78 66.40 5.34 -16.77
N THR A 79 67.00 4.52 -15.89
CA THR A 79 66.26 3.44 -15.20
C THR A 79 65.14 3.99 -14.31
N ARG A 80 65.41 5.09 -13.59
CA ARG A 80 64.41 5.74 -12.74
C ARG A 80 63.26 6.33 -13.58
N LEU A 81 63.59 6.96 -14.72
CA LEU A 81 62.63 7.51 -15.67
C LEU A 81 61.73 6.41 -16.26
N ALA A 82 62.32 5.32 -16.75
CA ALA A 82 61.56 4.18 -17.28
C ALA A 82 60.58 3.60 -16.24
N LYS A 83 60.99 3.52 -14.96
CA LYS A 83 60.11 3.09 -13.87
C LYS A 83 58.95 4.05 -13.63
N THR A 84 59.17 5.35 -13.76
CA THR A 84 58.09 6.34 -13.64
C THR A 84 57.15 6.32 -14.85
N GLU A 85 57.67 6.13 -16.06
CA GLU A 85 56.85 6.00 -17.27
C GLU A 85 55.91 4.80 -17.20
N LEU A 86 56.40 3.64 -16.75
CA LEU A 86 55.57 2.45 -16.50
C LEU A 86 54.44 2.72 -15.49
N ARG A 87 54.72 3.45 -14.42
CA ARG A 87 53.70 3.85 -13.43
C ARG A 87 52.67 4.79 -14.05
N THR A 88 53.11 5.75 -14.86
CA THR A 88 52.22 6.67 -15.56
C THR A 88 51.30 5.93 -16.51
N ILE A 89 51.83 5.02 -17.35
CA ILE A 89 51.02 4.20 -18.27
C ILE A 89 49.97 3.40 -17.49
N LYS A 90 50.37 2.77 -16.37
CA LYS A 90 49.45 2.02 -15.51
C LYS A 90 48.33 2.92 -14.95
N LEU A 91 48.69 4.06 -14.36
CA LEU A 91 47.72 5.01 -13.80
C LEU A 91 46.78 5.56 -14.87
N THR A 92 47.27 5.85 -16.08
CA THR A 92 46.43 6.29 -17.20
C THR A 92 45.40 5.21 -17.55
N SER A 93 45.80 3.95 -17.64
CA SER A 93 44.85 2.85 -17.89
C SER A 93 43.81 2.69 -16.77
N GLU A 94 44.21 2.84 -15.51
CA GLU A 94 43.27 2.79 -14.37
C GLU A 94 42.27 3.96 -14.44
N VAL A 95 42.72 5.18 -14.76
CA VAL A 95 41.86 6.37 -14.96
C VAL A 95 40.85 6.15 -16.08
N GLU A 96 41.26 5.57 -17.22
CA GLU A 96 40.34 5.25 -18.32
C GLU A 96 39.26 4.24 -17.90
N THR A 97 39.62 3.21 -17.12
CA THR A 97 38.65 2.24 -16.62
C THR A 97 37.66 2.88 -15.62
N LEU A 98 38.15 3.73 -14.72
CA LEU A 98 37.31 4.46 -13.77
C LEU A 98 36.37 5.46 -14.47
N LYS A 99 36.84 6.12 -15.53
CA LYS A 99 36.01 7.00 -16.35
C LYS A 99 34.85 6.23 -16.98
N GLY A 100 35.11 5.06 -17.58
CA GLY A 100 34.06 4.22 -18.14
C GLY A 100 33.05 3.70 -17.09
N GLN A 101 33.51 3.46 -15.86
CA GLN A 101 32.60 3.13 -14.75
C GLN A 101 31.73 4.32 -14.33
N LEU A 102 32.31 5.52 -14.26
CA LEU A 102 31.59 6.74 -13.94
C LEU A 102 30.54 7.07 -15.00
N ASP A 103 30.88 6.98 -16.28
CA ASP A 103 29.95 7.25 -17.39
C ASP A 103 28.73 6.32 -17.31
N ARG A 104 28.94 5.02 -17.06
CA ARG A 104 27.84 4.04 -16.83
C ARG A 104 27.02 4.38 -15.60
N GLN A 105 27.65 4.83 -14.52
CA GLN A 105 26.93 5.21 -13.30
C GLN A 105 26.04 6.45 -13.53
N VAL A 106 26.53 7.42 -14.31
CA VAL A 106 25.76 8.61 -14.71
C VAL A 106 24.56 8.21 -15.55
N GLU A 107 24.73 7.32 -16.53
CA GLU A 107 23.64 6.79 -17.36
C GLU A 107 22.55 6.12 -16.53
N ILE A 108 22.93 5.18 -15.63
CA ILE A 108 21.99 4.52 -14.71
C ILE A 108 21.29 5.55 -13.81
N SER A 109 22.01 6.55 -13.32
CA SER A 109 21.40 7.61 -12.49
C SER A 109 20.37 8.41 -13.27
N MET A 110 20.60 8.68 -14.55
CA MET A 110 19.69 9.41 -15.41
C MET A 110 18.41 8.60 -15.67
N GLU A 111 18.55 7.31 -16.01
CA GLU A 111 17.40 6.40 -16.19
C GLU A 111 16.55 6.30 -14.91
N MET A 112 17.20 6.16 -13.75
CA MET A 112 16.49 6.14 -12.46
C MET A 112 15.75 7.44 -12.17
N THR A 113 16.31 8.59 -12.56
CA THR A 113 15.61 9.88 -12.39
C THR A 113 14.39 9.99 -13.30
N GLU A 114 14.49 9.56 -14.56
CA GLU A 114 13.35 9.56 -15.49
C GLU A 114 12.24 8.60 -15.02
N GLU A 115 12.60 7.40 -14.55
CA GLU A 115 11.64 6.45 -13.99
C GLU A 115 10.96 7.02 -12.74
N ALA A 116 11.71 7.70 -11.86
CA ALA A 116 11.16 8.34 -10.68
C ALA A 116 10.18 9.47 -11.03
N GLU A 117 10.49 10.29 -12.05
CA GLU A 117 9.59 11.33 -12.55
C GLU A 117 8.31 10.74 -13.16
N SER A 118 8.44 9.69 -13.97
CA SER A 118 7.29 8.96 -14.52
C SER A 118 6.42 8.34 -13.43
N ALA A 119 7.02 7.71 -12.42
CA ALA A 119 6.32 7.17 -11.26
C ALA A 119 5.59 8.27 -10.46
N ARG A 120 6.23 9.43 -10.28
CA ARG A 120 5.61 10.60 -9.65
C ARG A 120 4.43 11.13 -10.46
N GLY A 121 4.53 11.15 -11.79
CA GLY A 121 3.43 11.50 -12.70
C GLY A 121 2.23 10.58 -12.51
N ARG A 122 2.45 9.26 -12.56
CA ARG A 122 1.40 8.25 -12.32
C ARG A 122 0.77 8.39 -10.94
N ALA A 123 1.57 8.63 -9.90
CA ALA A 123 1.07 8.82 -8.54
C ALA A 123 0.17 10.07 -8.44
N LYS A 124 0.53 11.17 -9.11
CA LYS A 124 -0.29 12.39 -9.16
C LYS A 124 -1.63 12.14 -9.88
N GLU A 125 -1.60 11.45 -11.01
CA GLU A 125 -2.83 11.10 -11.75
C GLU A 125 -3.76 10.19 -10.93
N ALA A 126 -3.20 9.17 -10.29
CA ALA A 126 -3.97 8.29 -9.39
C ALA A 126 -4.55 9.07 -8.21
N GLY A 127 -3.79 10.00 -7.61
CA GLY A 127 -4.28 10.90 -6.57
C GLY A 127 -5.48 11.75 -7.01
N ASN A 128 -5.42 12.31 -8.23
CA ASN A 128 -6.53 13.07 -8.80
C ASN A 128 -7.78 12.21 -9.01
N LYS A 129 -7.62 10.98 -9.54
CA LYS A 129 -8.73 10.03 -9.72
C LYS A 129 -9.38 9.65 -8.39
N LEU A 130 -8.56 9.39 -7.36
CA LEU A 130 -9.06 9.12 -6.01
C LEU A 130 -9.83 10.30 -5.41
N GLY A 131 -9.40 11.54 -5.67
CA GLY A 131 -10.13 12.74 -5.29
C GLY A 131 -11.54 12.76 -5.90
N MET A 132 -11.64 12.62 -7.23
CA MET A 132 -12.94 12.61 -7.92
C MET A 132 -13.88 11.48 -7.43
N LEU A 133 -13.34 10.28 -7.21
CA LEU A 133 -14.13 9.15 -6.69
C LEU A 133 -14.63 9.40 -5.26
N ARG A 134 -13.82 10.05 -4.42
CA ARG A 134 -14.24 10.45 -3.06
C ARG A 134 -15.40 11.43 -3.12
N ASP A 135 -15.28 12.47 -3.96
CA ASP A 135 -16.32 13.48 -4.12
C ASP A 135 -17.62 12.88 -4.69
N GLN A 136 -17.50 11.90 -5.58
CA GLN A 136 -18.65 11.15 -6.09
C GLN A 136 -19.33 10.32 -4.98
N LEU A 137 -18.55 9.56 -4.21
CA LEU A 137 -19.06 8.74 -3.13
C LEU A 137 -19.79 9.60 -2.07
N GLU A 138 -19.24 10.77 -1.75
CA GLU A 138 -19.86 11.70 -0.81
C GLU A 138 -21.20 12.24 -1.33
N ARG A 139 -21.30 12.58 -2.62
CA ARG A 139 -22.58 12.97 -3.24
C ARG A 139 -23.61 11.85 -3.19
N GLU A 140 -23.25 10.63 -3.61
CA GLU A 140 -24.16 9.48 -3.60
C GLU A 140 -24.64 9.14 -2.19
N ARG A 141 -23.76 9.25 -1.18
CA ARG A 141 -24.12 9.08 0.22
C ARG A 141 -25.15 10.12 0.67
N ASN A 142 -24.90 11.40 0.36
CA ASN A 142 -25.81 12.49 0.75
C ASN A 142 -27.19 12.33 0.08
N GLU A 143 -27.24 11.89 -1.19
CA GLU A 143 -28.49 11.58 -1.90
C GLU A 143 -29.24 10.42 -1.24
N ARG A 144 -28.55 9.33 -0.90
CA ARG A 144 -29.14 8.17 -0.17
C ARG A 144 -29.68 8.58 1.19
N ASP A 145 -28.95 9.40 1.93
CA ASP A 145 -29.37 9.89 3.25
C ASP A 145 -30.64 10.75 3.13
N ALA A 146 -30.76 11.58 2.08
CA ALA A 146 -31.97 12.34 1.79
C ALA A 146 -33.16 11.43 1.43
N GLU A 147 -32.95 10.40 0.61
CA GLU A 147 -33.99 9.42 0.24
C GLU A 147 -34.49 8.64 1.47
N ILE A 148 -33.58 8.22 2.35
CA ILE A 148 -33.94 7.54 3.61
C ILE A 148 -34.82 8.43 4.48
N LEU A 149 -34.55 9.75 4.56
CA LEU A 149 -35.38 10.68 5.31
C LEU A 149 -36.79 10.79 4.72
N LEU A 150 -36.91 10.87 3.39
CA LEU A 150 -38.21 10.90 2.70
C LEU A 150 -39.01 9.61 2.94
N LEU A 151 -38.39 8.45 2.76
CA LEU A 151 -39.02 7.16 2.98
C LEU A 151 -39.43 6.95 4.44
N LYS A 152 -38.65 7.45 5.40
CA LYS A 152 -39.03 7.42 6.82
C LYS A 152 -40.29 8.25 7.07
N GLU A 153 -40.39 9.42 6.45
CA GLU A 153 -41.55 10.29 6.62
C GLU A 153 -42.80 9.72 5.94
N GLU A 154 -42.67 9.16 4.74
CA GLU A 154 -43.75 8.46 4.05
C GLU A 154 -44.24 7.24 4.85
N ASN A 155 -43.32 6.44 5.40
CA ASN A 155 -43.69 5.32 6.27
C ASN A 155 -44.47 5.75 7.52
N LYS A 156 -44.16 6.90 8.12
CA LYS A 156 -44.96 7.43 9.25
C LYS A 156 -46.38 7.77 8.80
N LYS A 157 -46.54 8.41 7.64
CA LYS A 157 -47.85 8.74 7.08
C LYS A 157 -48.66 7.48 6.79
N LEU A 158 -48.05 6.47 6.19
CA LEU A 158 -48.69 5.18 5.93
C LEU A 158 -49.10 4.46 7.22
N LYS A 159 -48.26 4.50 8.27
CA LYS A 159 -48.65 3.97 9.59
C LYS A 159 -49.85 4.69 10.18
N ALA A 160 -49.89 6.02 10.11
CA ALA A 160 -51.02 6.81 10.59
C ALA A 160 -52.31 6.52 9.79
N ALA A 161 -52.22 6.47 8.46
CA ALA A 161 -53.35 6.14 7.59
C ALA A 161 -53.84 4.70 7.81
N GLY A 162 -52.93 3.74 7.98
CA GLY A 162 -53.27 2.36 8.31
C GLY A 162 -54.00 2.25 9.65
N LEU A 163 -53.56 3.01 10.66
CA LEU A 163 -54.24 3.04 11.96
C LEU A 163 -55.66 3.63 11.86
N ASP A 164 -55.85 4.71 11.10
CA ASP A 164 -57.17 5.32 10.86
C ASP A 164 -58.13 4.34 10.15
N VAL A 165 -57.64 3.62 9.13
CA VAL A 165 -58.44 2.59 8.43
C VAL A 165 -58.83 1.46 9.38
N VAL A 166 -57.88 0.93 10.17
CA VAL A 166 -58.17 -0.13 11.15
C VAL A 166 -59.18 0.37 12.18
N GLN A 167 -59.02 1.59 12.70
CA GLN A 167 -59.95 2.17 13.67
C GLN A 167 -61.36 2.33 13.10
N LYS A 168 -61.51 2.85 11.87
CA LYS A 168 -62.81 2.99 11.20
C LYS A 168 -63.47 1.66 10.93
N THR A 169 -62.71 0.66 10.48
CA THR A 169 -63.23 -0.70 10.25
C THR A 169 -63.71 -1.31 11.56
N VAL A 170 -62.89 -1.28 12.61
CA VAL A 170 -63.26 -1.81 13.94
C VAL A 170 -64.50 -1.10 14.47
N GLN A 171 -64.56 0.23 14.38
CA GLN A 171 -65.73 1.00 14.82
C GLN A 171 -66.99 0.61 14.04
N THR A 172 -66.88 0.43 12.72
CA THR A 172 -68.02 0.04 11.87
C THR A 172 -68.51 -1.37 12.21
N THR A 173 -67.60 -2.32 12.40
CA THR A 173 -67.93 -3.70 12.79
C THR A 173 -68.58 -3.74 14.16
N ILE A 174 -68.06 -3.01 15.15
CA ILE A 174 -68.66 -2.94 16.49
C ILE A 174 -70.05 -2.30 16.43
N SER A 175 -70.22 -1.19 15.71
CA SER A 175 -71.53 -0.54 15.57
C SER A 175 -72.56 -1.47 14.93
N LYS A 176 -72.17 -2.25 13.92
CA LYS A 176 -73.04 -3.25 13.31
C LYS A 176 -73.40 -4.35 14.31
N ALA A 177 -72.41 -4.94 14.98
CA ALA A 177 -72.65 -6.00 15.96
C ALA A 177 -73.53 -5.55 17.13
N LEU A 178 -73.42 -4.28 17.57
CA LEU A 178 -74.32 -3.71 18.58
C LEU A 178 -75.75 -3.55 18.07
N SER A 179 -75.93 -3.09 16.82
CA SER A 179 -77.26 -3.00 16.20
C SER A 179 -77.90 -4.38 16.07
N ASP A 180 -77.15 -5.36 15.57
CA ASP A 180 -77.61 -6.74 15.40
C ASP A 180 -78.00 -7.35 16.77
N ALA A 181 -77.22 -7.08 17.83
CA ALA A 181 -77.54 -7.52 19.20
C ALA A 181 -78.75 -6.80 19.82
N GLU A 182 -78.96 -5.51 19.52
CA GLU A 182 -80.17 -4.78 19.96
C GLU A 182 -81.43 -5.37 19.32
N GLU A 183 -81.37 -5.70 18.02
CA GLU A 183 -82.46 -6.32 17.27
C GLU A 183 -82.75 -7.75 17.74
N ASP A 184 -81.71 -8.56 17.99
CA ASP A 184 -81.80 -9.88 18.62
C ASP A 184 -82.54 -9.82 19.98
N ASN A 185 -82.13 -8.88 20.85
CA ASN A 185 -82.78 -8.67 22.14
C ASN A 185 -84.25 -8.21 21.99
N HIS A 186 -84.54 -7.36 21.00
CA HIS A 186 -85.91 -6.88 20.74
C HIS A 186 -86.83 -8.02 20.29
N LEU A 187 -86.40 -8.81 19.29
CA LEU A 187 -87.14 -9.96 18.78
C LEU A 187 -87.35 -11.01 19.87
N ASN A 188 -86.31 -11.34 20.64
CA ASN A 188 -86.43 -12.28 21.76
C ASN A 188 -87.43 -11.79 22.82
N SER A 189 -87.46 -10.49 23.12
CA SER A 189 -88.46 -9.90 24.02
C SER A 189 -89.89 -10.07 23.49
N LEU A 190 -90.11 -9.83 22.19
CA LEU A 190 -91.43 -9.98 21.55
C LEU A 190 -91.88 -11.44 21.53
N ILE A 191 -90.98 -12.36 21.18
CA ILE A 191 -91.22 -13.81 21.20
C ILE A 191 -91.66 -14.26 22.60
N ASN A 192 -90.95 -13.83 23.64
CA ASN A 192 -91.30 -14.15 25.03
C ASN A 192 -92.67 -13.57 25.44
N GLN A 193 -93.03 -12.37 24.99
CA GLN A 193 -94.34 -11.77 25.26
C GLN A 193 -95.49 -12.53 24.57
N VAL A 194 -95.29 -12.95 23.32
CA VAL A 194 -96.28 -13.76 22.58
C VAL A 194 -96.42 -15.15 23.23
N ASN A 195 -95.31 -15.78 23.62
CA ASN A 195 -95.32 -17.06 24.34
C ASN A 195 -96.10 -16.98 25.66
N TYR A 196 -95.84 -15.95 26.48
CA TYR A 196 -96.59 -15.73 27.71
C TYR A 196 -98.10 -15.54 27.45
N SER A 197 -98.46 -14.82 26.38
CA SER A 197 -99.85 -14.61 25.99
C SER A 197 -100.54 -15.91 25.57
N LEU A 198 -99.82 -16.78 24.83
CA LEU A 198 -100.29 -18.11 24.45
C LEU A 198 -100.48 -19.02 25.67
N GLU A 199 -99.54 -19.04 26.62
CA GLU A 199 -99.66 -19.80 27.87
C GLU A 199 -100.84 -19.33 28.74
N LEU A 200 -101.05 -18.00 28.80
CA LEU A 200 -102.19 -17.42 29.51
C LEU A 200 -103.52 -17.85 28.87
N TYR A 201 -103.63 -17.79 27.53
CA TYR A 201 -104.85 -18.24 26.84
C TYR A 201 -105.09 -19.74 26.96
N ALA A 202 -104.03 -20.56 26.96
CA ALA A 202 -104.15 -21.99 27.24
C ALA A 202 -104.69 -22.25 28.65
N SER A 203 -104.23 -21.48 29.64
CA SER A 203 -104.71 -21.56 31.03
C SER A 203 -106.18 -21.12 31.16
N LEU A 204 -106.57 -19.99 30.56
CA LEU A 204 -107.95 -19.51 30.57
C LEU A 204 -108.93 -20.49 29.89
N ARG A 205 -108.49 -21.15 28.82
CA ARG A 205 -109.27 -22.20 28.15
C ARG A 205 -109.45 -23.42 29.06
N ALA A 206 -108.42 -23.80 29.83
CA ALA A 206 -108.51 -24.88 30.81
C ALA A 206 -109.48 -24.55 31.96
N ASP A 207 -109.59 -23.27 32.32
CA ASP A 207 -110.53 -22.75 33.33
C ASP A 207 -111.96 -22.53 32.79
N GLY A 208 -112.24 -22.90 31.53
CA GLY A 208 -113.58 -22.86 30.92
C GLY A 208 -114.02 -21.48 30.40
N ILE A 209 -113.09 -20.53 30.26
CA ILE A 209 -113.34 -19.20 29.69
C ILE A 209 -113.26 -19.29 28.15
N ASP A 210 -114.26 -18.75 27.46
CA ASP A 210 -114.33 -18.78 25.99
C ASP A 210 -113.29 -17.83 25.36
N VAL A 211 -112.21 -18.41 24.83
CA VAL A 211 -111.18 -17.73 24.05
C VAL A 211 -111.34 -18.15 22.59
N THR A 212 -111.72 -17.21 21.74
CA THR A 212 -111.91 -17.40 20.29
C THR A 212 -110.67 -17.99 19.62
N GLU A 213 -110.82 -19.09 18.89
CA GLU A 213 -109.70 -19.74 18.15
C GLU A 213 -108.96 -18.79 17.22
N GLU A 214 -109.68 -17.86 16.59
CA GLU A 214 -109.12 -16.85 15.70
C GLU A 214 -108.02 -15.99 16.37
N LYS A 215 -108.11 -15.75 17.70
CA LYS A 215 -107.07 -15.01 18.44
C LYS A 215 -105.82 -15.86 18.70
N ILE A 216 -105.99 -17.17 18.90
CA ILE A 216 -104.88 -18.09 19.16
C ILE A 216 -104.13 -18.37 17.85
N GLU A 217 -104.85 -18.63 16.75
CA GLU A 217 -104.26 -18.80 15.43
C GLU A 217 -103.48 -17.54 15.00
N LYS A 218 -104.01 -16.34 15.29
CA LYS A 218 -103.31 -15.08 15.03
C LYS A 218 -101.99 -14.98 15.82
N LEU A 219 -102.00 -15.26 17.12
CA LEU A 219 -100.78 -15.24 17.93
C LEU A 219 -99.77 -16.32 17.50
N GLN A 220 -100.23 -17.48 17.06
CA GLN A 220 -99.37 -18.52 16.51
C GLN A 220 -98.74 -18.09 15.17
N ALA A 221 -99.49 -17.38 14.33
CA ALA A 221 -98.96 -16.79 13.09
C ALA A 221 -97.93 -15.69 13.39
N ASP A 222 -98.21 -14.79 14.35
CA ASP A 222 -97.29 -13.74 14.78
C ASP A 222 -96.00 -14.36 15.37
N LEU A 223 -96.11 -15.39 16.21
CA LEU A 223 -94.96 -16.13 16.75
C LEU A 223 -94.11 -16.78 15.65
N LYS A 224 -94.77 -17.40 14.66
CA LYS A 224 -94.08 -18.03 13.54
C LYS A 224 -93.32 -16.99 12.71
N SER A 225 -93.94 -15.84 12.43
CA SER A 225 -93.31 -14.73 11.72
C SER A 225 -92.10 -14.19 12.50
N LEU A 226 -92.23 -13.97 13.81
CA LEU A 226 -91.13 -13.48 14.64
C LEU A 226 -89.96 -14.47 14.74
N ASN A 227 -90.24 -15.77 14.80
CA ASN A 227 -89.19 -16.79 14.77
C ASN A 227 -88.50 -16.87 13.39
N GLU A 228 -89.24 -16.71 12.29
CA GLU A 228 -88.64 -16.64 10.94
C GLU A 228 -87.73 -15.40 10.80
N GLU A 229 -88.13 -14.26 11.37
CA GLU A 229 -87.32 -13.04 11.41
C GLU A 229 -86.07 -13.22 12.30
N PHE A 230 -86.21 -13.84 13.47
CA PHE A 230 -85.11 -14.17 14.38
C PHE A 230 -84.10 -15.15 13.75
N ASP A 231 -84.57 -16.20 13.09
CA ASP A 231 -83.72 -17.18 12.39
C ASP A 231 -83.00 -16.57 11.17
N SER A 232 -83.52 -15.46 10.63
CA SER A 232 -82.90 -14.72 9.54
C SER A 232 -81.82 -13.74 9.99
N LEU A 233 -81.74 -13.46 11.30
CA LEU A 233 -80.72 -12.60 11.88
C LEU A 233 -79.37 -13.33 11.87
N ASP A 234 -78.44 -12.85 11.04
CA ASP A 234 -77.09 -13.40 10.93
C ASP A 234 -76.18 -12.83 12.04
N VAL A 235 -76.49 -13.18 13.29
CA VAL A 235 -75.69 -12.79 14.46
C VAL A 235 -74.52 -13.75 14.58
N GLU A 236 -73.33 -13.32 14.14
CA GLU A 236 -72.11 -14.09 14.37
C GLU A 236 -71.83 -14.20 15.89
N VAL A 237 -72.02 -15.39 16.45
CA VAL A 237 -71.60 -15.70 17.81
C VAL A 237 -70.08 -15.69 17.85
N ALA A 238 -69.52 -14.71 18.55
CA ALA A 238 -68.08 -14.57 18.72
C ALA A 238 -67.47 -15.87 19.28
N LYS A 239 -66.53 -16.44 18.54
CA LYS A 239 -65.82 -17.64 18.95
C LYS A 239 -64.62 -17.26 19.81
N PRO A 240 -64.16 -18.12 20.74
CA PRO A 240 -62.98 -17.86 21.56
C PRO A 240 -61.73 -17.49 20.74
N GLU A 241 -61.62 -18.01 19.52
CA GLU A 241 -60.51 -17.74 18.61
C GLU A 241 -60.50 -16.30 18.07
N ASP A 242 -61.66 -15.63 18.01
CA ASP A 242 -61.78 -14.25 17.49
C ASP A 242 -61.15 -13.21 18.43
N TYR A 243 -60.83 -13.60 19.67
CA TYR A 243 -60.16 -12.77 20.66
C TYR A 243 -58.62 -12.94 20.67
N LEU A 244 -58.08 -13.83 19.84
CA LEU A 244 -56.64 -14.06 19.76
C LEU A 244 -55.98 -13.02 18.85
N VAL A 245 -55.60 -11.88 19.45
CA VAL A 245 -54.67 -10.94 18.80
C VAL A 245 -53.30 -11.61 18.74
N ILE A 246 -52.93 -12.16 17.58
CA ILE A 246 -51.55 -12.56 17.32
C ILE A 246 -50.73 -11.27 17.28
N PRO A 247 -49.83 -11.02 18.25
CA PRO A 247 -48.98 -9.85 18.19
C PRO A 247 -48.18 -9.94 16.90
N VAL A 248 -48.27 -8.88 16.08
CA VAL A 248 -47.39 -8.72 14.92
C VAL A 248 -45.98 -8.74 15.48
N ALA A 249 -45.29 -9.87 15.28
CA ALA A 249 -43.94 -10.07 15.75
C ALA A 249 -43.12 -8.84 15.41
N ASP A 250 -42.41 -8.31 16.40
CA ASP A 250 -41.49 -7.18 16.27
C ASP A 250 -40.69 -7.36 14.98
N ARG A 251 -41.06 -6.59 13.96
CA ARG A 251 -40.31 -6.56 12.72
C ARG A 251 -38.93 -6.04 13.11
N VAL A 252 -37.98 -6.97 13.14
CA VAL A 252 -36.56 -6.73 13.36
C VAL A 252 -36.21 -5.41 12.65
N PRO A 253 -35.63 -4.41 13.35
CA PRO A 253 -35.14 -3.21 12.69
C PRO A 253 -34.28 -3.67 11.52
N LEU A 254 -34.55 -3.14 10.32
CA LEU A 254 -33.65 -3.32 9.18
C LEU A 254 -32.31 -2.71 9.57
N ASP A 255 -31.47 -3.53 10.19
CA ASP A 255 -30.10 -3.20 10.54
C ASP A 255 -29.37 -3.20 9.20
N LEU A 256 -29.40 -2.03 8.55
CA LEU A 256 -28.60 -1.77 7.37
C LEU A 256 -27.15 -2.03 7.79
N PRO A 257 -26.45 -2.98 7.15
CA PRO A 257 -25.11 -3.33 7.56
C PRO A 257 -24.25 -2.07 7.50
N SER A 258 -23.74 -1.68 8.66
CA SER A 258 -22.61 -0.77 8.78
C SER A 258 -21.52 -1.30 7.86
N PHE A 259 -21.31 -0.65 6.70
CA PHE A 259 -20.16 -0.90 5.86
C PHE A 259 -18.92 -0.39 6.61
N HIS A 260 -18.39 -1.22 7.50
CA HIS A 260 -17.03 -1.07 7.98
C HIS A 260 -16.09 -1.39 6.82
N LEU A 261 -15.65 -0.33 6.12
CA LEU A 261 -14.47 -0.40 5.27
C LEU A 261 -13.26 -0.75 6.14
N TYR A 262 -12.92 -2.04 6.16
CA TYR A 262 -11.60 -2.49 6.58
C TYR A 262 -10.59 -1.84 5.63
N PHE A 263 -9.90 -0.80 6.09
CA PHE A 263 -8.63 -0.40 5.52
C PHE A 263 -7.63 -1.48 5.90
N GLY A 264 -7.60 -2.55 5.10
CA GLY A 264 -6.53 -3.53 5.13
C GLY A 264 -5.22 -2.79 4.86
N GLU A 265 -4.47 -2.53 5.91
CA GLU A 265 -3.08 -2.11 5.83
C GLU A 265 -2.37 -3.07 4.87
N GLY A 266 -1.91 -2.52 3.75
CA GLY A 266 -1.23 -3.28 2.72
C GLY A 266 -0.02 -3.98 3.31
N THR A 267 -0.15 -5.28 3.56
CA THR A 267 0.98 -6.18 3.75
C THR A 267 1.74 -6.21 2.43
N ARG A 268 2.74 -5.33 2.32
CA ARG A 268 3.80 -5.44 1.33
C ARG A 268 4.54 -6.75 1.59
N THR A 269 4.21 -7.79 0.85
CA THR A 269 5.12 -8.88 0.57
C THR A 269 6.32 -8.31 -0.18
N ARG A 270 7.44 -8.12 0.54
CA ARG A 270 8.75 -7.93 -0.08
C ARG A 270 9.11 -9.22 -0.83
N PRO A 271 9.48 -9.17 -2.12
CA PRO A 271 10.10 -10.31 -2.77
C PRO A 271 11.53 -10.50 -2.23
N ALA A 272 11.88 -11.76 -2.00
CA ALA A 272 13.17 -12.19 -1.50
C ALA A 272 14.32 -11.73 -2.41
N ARG A 273 15.34 -11.11 -1.80
CA ARG A 273 16.71 -11.10 -2.31
C ARG A 273 17.64 -11.43 -1.15
N GLU A 274 17.91 -12.72 -0.99
CA GLU A 274 19.05 -13.22 -0.24
C GLU A 274 20.25 -13.31 -1.17
N THR A 275 21.24 -12.45 -0.98
CA THR A 275 22.66 -12.83 -1.05
C THR A 275 23.52 -11.67 -0.53
N TYR A 276 24.07 -11.83 0.68
CA TYR A 276 25.53 -11.93 0.94
C TYR A 276 25.91 -11.53 2.39
N LEU A 277 26.64 -12.48 2.99
CA LEU A 277 27.67 -12.35 4.04
C LEU A 277 27.24 -12.26 5.50
N GLN A 278 27.25 -13.46 6.10
CA GLN A 278 27.60 -13.68 7.49
C GLN A 278 29.05 -13.25 7.82
N LEU A 279 29.23 -12.91 9.09
CA LEU A 279 30.44 -13.01 9.92
C LEU A 279 31.51 -11.90 9.80
N LYS A 280 31.46 -10.96 10.74
CA LYS A 280 32.39 -11.00 11.90
C LYS A 280 31.87 -10.18 13.08
N SER A 281 31.62 -10.90 14.16
CA SER A 281 31.48 -10.45 15.53
C SER A 281 32.85 -10.06 16.11
N ARG A 282 32.91 -8.94 16.84
CA ARG A 282 33.40 -8.88 18.24
C ARG A 282 33.44 -7.45 18.79
N ASP A 283 32.80 -7.32 19.95
CA ASP A 283 33.16 -6.53 21.14
C ASP A 283 33.65 -5.10 21.03
N CYS A 284 32.92 -4.18 21.67
CA CYS A 284 33.45 -3.38 22.78
C CYS A 284 32.31 -2.75 23.59
N SER A 285 32.05 -3.35 24.75
CA SER A 285 31.42 -2.68 25.88
C SER A 285 32.33 -1.54 26.36
N GLY A 286 31.83 -0.31 26.32
CA GLY A 286 32.63 0.87 26.65
C GLY A 286 31.77 2.03 27.12
N ARG A 287 31.48 2.06 28.43
CA ARG A 287 31.00 3.24 29.16
C ARG A 287 31.78 4.48 28.73
N ARG A 288 31.08 5.61 28.49
CA ARG A 288 31.51 6.95 28.93
C ARG A 288 30.41 8.01 28.79
N LYS A 289 29.99 8.52 29.96
CA LYS A 289 29.67 9.92 30.34
C LYS A 289 29.04 10.85 29.29
N CYS A 290 27.78 11.22 29.52
CA CYS A 290 27.26 12.53 29.19
C CYS A 290 27.81 13.58 30.18
N PRO A 291 28.33 14.74 29.74
CA PRO A 291 28.41 15.91 30.57
C PRO A 291 27.22 16.83 30.29
N GLY A 292 26.50 17.17 31.36
CA GLY A 292 25.54 18.26 31.33
C GLY A 292 26.22 19.61 31.09
N ARG A 293 25.49 20.52 30.44
CA ARG A 293 25.67 21.96 30.59
C ARG A 293 24.35 22.55 31.02
N GLY A 294 24.23 22.77 32.32
CA GLY A 294 23.36 23.78 32.90
C GLY A 294 24.16 25.01 33.29
N ARG A 295 23.41 26.10 33.51
CA ARG A 295 23.78 27.47 33.94
C ARG A 295 24.10 28.42 32.77
N GLY A 296 23.48 29.59 32.64
CA GLY A 296 22.63 30.36 33.56
C GLY A 296 23.00 31.85 33.50
N SER A 297 22.15 32.71 34.08
CA SER A 297 22.23 34.20 34.19
C SER A 297 21.74 34.94 32.94
N ARG A 298 20.70 35.80 32.93
CA ARG A 298 20.11 36.73 33.91
C ARG A 298 21.11 37.75 34.46
N CYS A 299 21.08 38.95 33.87
CA CYS A 299 21.18 40.28 34.51
C CYS A 299 21.16 41.37 33.42
N GLY A 300 20.40 42.45 33.64
CA GLY A 300 20.36 43.66 32.81
C GLY A 300 19.02 43.89 32.14
#